data_AF-A0A183M4Y2-F1
#
_entry.id   AF-A0A183M4Y2-F1
#
_cell.length_a   1.000
_cell.length_b   1.000
_cell.length_c   1.000
_cell.angle_alpha   90.00
_cell.angle_beta   90.00
_cell.angle_gamma   90.00
#
_symmetry.space_group_name_H-M   'P 1'
#
loop_
_entity.id
_entity.type
_entity.pdbx_description
1 polymer ?
#
loop_
_entity_poly.entity_id
_entity_poly.type
_entity_poly.pdbx_seq_one_letter_code
_entity_poly.pdbx_strand_id
1 'polypeptide(L)' 'MLLYSGHEEDNAPHTQGVALMLSKVARNALVGWESDGSRIIKASFKTKKERITMNIIQCYAPTNGSIGDQFY' A
#
# COMPACT_ATOMS: atom_id res chain seq x y z
N MET A 1 10.49 7.43 -2.33
CA MET A 1 10.30 5.98 -2.12
C MET A 1 8.84 5.69 -2.38
N LEU A 2 8.55 4.60 -3.11
CA LEU A 2 7.19 4.18 -3.44
C LEU A 2 6.94 2.84 -2.78
N LEU A 3 5.84 2.70 -2.04
CA LEU A 3 5.33 1.41 -1.62
C LEU A 3 4.30 0.98 -2.67
N TYR A 4 4.39 -0.25 -3.16
CA TYR A 4 3.53 -0.76 -4.21
C TYR A 4 3.07 -2.16 -3.86
N SER A 5 1.77 -2.43 -4.05
CA SER A 5 1.13 -3.71 -3.73
C SER A 5 0.76 -4.53 -4.97
N GLY A 6 0.76 -3.92 -6.17
CA GLY A 6 0.34 -4.56 -7.41
C GLY A 6 1.38 -5.50 -8.03
N HIS A 7 0.99 -6.16 -9.13
CA HIS A 7 1.85 -7.11 -9.83
C HIS A 7 3.00 -6.39 -10.56
N GLU A 8 4.21 -6.95 -10.47
CA GLU A 8 5.45 -6.37 -11.02
C GLU A 8 5.71 -6.74 -12.50
N GLU A 9 4.80 -7.43 -13.18
CA GLU A 9 4.99 -7.68 -14.62
C GLU A 9 5.03 -6.36 -15.40
N ASP A 10 6.14 -6.15 -16.11
CA ASP A 10 6.47 -4.93 -16.87
C ASP A 10 5.45 -4.51 -17.93
N ASN A 11 4.38 -5.30 -18.15
CA ASN A 11 3.29 -5.01 -19.10
C ASN A 11 1.89 -5.35 -18.57
N ALA A 12 1.75 -5.70 -17.29
CA ALA A 12 0.44 -5.95 -16.71
C ALA A 12 -0.36 -4.63 -16.64
N PRO A 13 -1.67 -4.64 -16.92
CA PRO A 13 -2.50 -3.46 -16.73
C PRO A 13 -2.34 -2.96 -15.29
N HIS A 14 -1.93 -1.70 -15.09
CA HIS A 14 -1.82 -1.06 -13.78
C HIS A 14 -3.19 -0.78 -13.14
N THR A 15 -4.15 -1.69 -13.28
CA THR A 15 -5.55 -1.54 -12.90
C THR A 15 -5.84 -2.06 -11.50
N GLN A 16 -4.91 -2.81 -10.89
CA GLN A 16 -5.15 -3.51 -9.63
C GLN A 16 -4.19 -3.15 -8.50
N GLY A 17 -3.11 -2.41 -8.77
CA GLY A 17 -2.11 -2.03 -7.77
C GLY A 17 -2.49 -0.76 -7.02
N VAL A 18 -2.25 -0.73 -5.70
CA VAL A 18 -2.23 0.52 -4.92
C VAL A 18 -0.79 0.95 -4.69
N ALA A 19 -0.56 2.26 -4.72
CA ALA A 19 0.74 2.86 -4.46
C ALA A 19 0.66 3.97 -3.41
N LEU A 20 1.65 4.02 -2.51
CA LEU A 20 1.85 5.10 -1.54
C LEU A 20 3.18 5.80 -1.81
N MET A 21 3.11 7.05 -2.26
CA MET A 21 4.29 7.91 -2.46
C MET A 21 4.72 8.55 -1.15
N LEU A 22 5.99 8.35 -0.78
CA LEU A 22 6.53 8.87 0.47
C LEU A 22 7.44 10.08 0.22
N SER A 23 7.16 11.17 0.95
CA SER A 23 8.07 12.31 1.06
C SER A 23 9.38 11.91 1.78
N LYS A 24 10.41 12.76 1.70
CA LYS A 24 11.69 12.52 2.39
C LYS A 24 11.50 12.31 3.90
N VAL A 25 10.61 13.10 4.52
CA VAL A 25 10.31 13.00 5.96
C VAL A 25 9.56 11.71 6.27
N ALA A 26 8.54 11.37 5.49
CA ALA A 26 7.75 10.15 5.69
C ALA A 26 8.60 8.89 5.50
N ARG A 27 9.54 8.91 4.55
CA ARG A 27 10.51 7.82 4.35
C ARG A 27 11.34 7.56 5.60
N ASN A 28 11.86 8.60 6.24
CA ASN A 28 12.68 8.47 7.46
C ASN A 28 11.85 8.02 8.67
N ALA A 29 10.55 8.29 8.66
CA ALA A 29 9.62 7.91 9.70
C ALA A 29 9.06 6.48 9.52
N LEU A 30 9.20 5.86 8.34
CA LEU A 30 8.63 4.54 8.07
C LEU A 30 9.28 3.47 8.99
N VAL A 31 8.44 2.75 9.73
CA VAL A 31 8.83 1.61 10.57
C VAL A 31 8.80 0.32 9.77
N GLY A 32 7.76 0.15 8.96
CA GLY A 32 7.53 -1.04 8.16
C GLY A 32 6.24 -0.91 7.36
N TRP A 33 6.09 -1.76 6.36
CA TRP A 33 4.88 -1.85 5.57
C TRP A 33 4.69 -3.29 5.08
N GLU A 34 3.45 -3.62 4.78
CA GLU A 34 3.03 -4.88 4.17
C GLU A 34 1.95 -4.60 3.12
N SER A 35 1.84 -5.48 2.13
CA SER A 35 0.69 -5.54 1.23
C SER A 35 -0.20 -6.72 1.59
N ASP A 36 -1.49 -6.56 1.37
CA ASP A 36 -2.49 -7.60 1.59
C ASP A 36 -3.28 -7.79 0.29
N GLY A 37 -2.68 -8.57 -0.62
CA GLY A 37 -3.08 -8.64 -2.02
C GLY A 37 -2.68 -7.39 -2.82
N SER A 38 -3.19 -7.30 -4.05
CA SER A 38 -2.81 -6.23 -5.00
C SER A 38 -3.33 -4.85 -4.63
N ARG A 39 -4.39 -4.78 -3.81
CA ARG A 39 -5.19 -3.57 -3.60
C ARG A 39 -5.03 -2.93 -2.22
N ILE A 40 -4.25 -3.52 -1.32
CA ILE A 40 -4.14 -3.04 0.05
C ILE A 40 -2.67 -2.85 0.41
N ILE A 41 -2.36 -1.66 0.94
CA ILE A 41 -1.09 -1.34 1.60
C ILE A 41 -1.37 -0.96 3.04
N LYS A 42 -0.63 -1.57 3.98
CA LYS A 42 -0.58 -1.18 5.38
C LYS A 42 0.82 -0.67 5.67
N ALA A 43 0.95 0.55 6.19
CA ALA A 43 2.24 1.17 6.49
C ALA A 43 2.23 1.81 7.88
N SER A 44 3.31 1.59 8.63
CA SER A 44 3.48 2.10 9.99
C SER A 44 4.58 3.16 10.02
N PHE A 45 4.32 4.30 10.65
CA PHE A 45 5.26 5.42 10.74
C PHE A 45 5.49 5.84 12.20
N LYS A 46 6.73 6.13 12.56
CA LYS A 46 7.05 6.81 13.81
C LYS A 46 6.50 8.23 13.75
N THR A 47 5.79 8.64 14.78
CA THR A 47 5.44 10.05 14.93
C THR A 47 6.55 10.79 15.67
N LYS A 48 6.46 12.12 15.75
CA LYS A 48 7.39 12.92 16.57
C LYS A 48 7.34 12.56 18.05
N LYS A 49 6.24 11.95 18.52
CA LYS A 49 6.13 11.42 19.88
C LYS A 49 6.63 9.98 19.84
N GLU A 50 7.81 9.73 20.40
CA GLU A 50 8.57 8.47 20.27
C GLU A 50 7.80 7.18 20.62
N ARG A 51 6.71 7.28 21.38
CA ARG A 51 5.88 6.13 21.79
C ARG A 51 4.61 5.94 20.95
N ILE A 52 4.36 6.80 19.97
CA ILE A 52 3.17 6.73 19.12
C ILE A 52 3.60 6.40 17.69
N THR A 53 3.04 5.31 17.20
CA THR A 53 3.14 4.88 15.81
C THR A 53 1.83 5.23 15.11
N MET A 54 1.93 5.78 13.90
CA MET A 54 0.79 6.06 13.04
C MET A 54 0.69 5.00 11.95
N ASN A 55 -0.46 4.34 11.86
CA ASN A 55 -0.72 3.32 10.86
C ASN A 55 -1.61 3.91 9.76
N ILE A 56 -1.22 3.70 8.51
CA ILE A 56 -1.98 4.09 7.32
C ILE A 56 -2.37 2.80 6.60
N ILE A 57 -3.66 2.66 6.30
CA ILE A 57 -4.18 1.59 5.46
C ILE A 57 -4.78 2.25 4.24
N GLN A 58 -4.22 1.95 3.07
CA GLN A 58 -4.73 2.41 1.78
C GLN A 58 -5.28 1.21 1.03
N CYS A 59 -6.55 1.29 0.64
CA CYS A 59 -7.26 0.24 -0.06
C CYS A 59 -7.99 0.83 -1.27
N TYR A 60 -7.99 0.10 -2.39
CA TYR A 60 -8.85 0.40 -3.53
C TYR A 60 -9.97 -0.63 -3.65
N ALA A 61 -11.22 -0.16 -3.65
CA ALA A 61 -12.38 -1.03 -3.75
C ALA A 61 -12.48 -1.66 -5.16
N PRO A 62 -12.89 -2.94 -5.27
CA PRO A 62 -13.23 -3.54 -6.56
C PRO A 62 -14.27 -2.70 -7.31
N THR A 63 -14.03 -2.44 -8.60
CA THR A 63 -15.07 -1.88 -9.47
C THR A 63 -15.94 -3.03 -9.99
N ASN A 64 -17.23 -2.77 -10.25
CA ASN A 64 -18.25 -3.79 -10.62
C ASN A 64 -17.92 -4.65 -11.86
N GLY A 65 -16.82 -4.36 -12.58
CA GLY A 65 -16.31 -5.16 -13.70
C GLY A 65 -15.08 -6.01 -13.37
N SER A 66 -14.50 -5.90 -12.17
CA SER A 66 -13.44 -6.82 -11.73
C SER A 66 -14.11 -8.10 -11.23
N ILE A 67 -14.13 -9.12 -12.09
CA ILE A 67 -14.34 -10.51 -11.67
C ILE A 67 -13.43 -10.73 -10.47
N GLY A 68 -14.04 -11.04 -9.33
CA GLY A 68 -13.34 -11.17 -8.08
C GLY A 68 -12.15 -12.08 -8.27
N ASP A 69 -10.98 -11.62 -7.83
CA ASP A 69 -10.02 -12.53 -7.24
C ASP A 69 -10.78 -13.23 -6.11
N GLN A 70 -11.33 -14.39 -6.47
CA GLN A 70 -12.06 -15.27 -5.59
C GLN A 70 -11.05 -15.72 -4.54
N PHE A 71 -11.12 -15.09 -3.37
CA PHE A 71 -10.54 -15.67 -2.18
C PHE A 71 -11.37 -16.91 -1.83
N TYR A 72 -10.89 -18.06 -2.29
CA TYR A 72 -11.07 -19.37 -1.66
C TYR A 72 -9.71 -20.07 -1.63
#